data_AF-A0A965G3W8-F1
#
_entry.id   AF-A0A965G3W8-F1
#
_cell.length_a   1.000
_cell.length_b   1.000
_cell.length_c   1.000
_cell.angle_alpha   90.00
_cell.angle_beta   90.00
_cell.angle_gamma   90.00
#
_symmetry.space_group_name_H-M   'P 1'
#
loop_
_entity.id
_entity.type
_entity.pdbx_description
1 polymer ?
#
loop_
_entity_poly.entity_id
_entity_poly.type
_entity_poly.pdbx_seq_one_letter_code
_entity_poly.pdbx_strand_id
1 'polypeptide(L)'
;GEALTAFREMAQKFPQDPLADNALYYAGLSALALGNPEEAIRLFRSLPENSALRTDARLAEIDACRAAGDYAGGLLIANSLLANRAPNQRPWVEISKRRLACEFALGNTDRGSLERAVVTAESLLKSPAADAADKNEAGFIRGRSLEQLGREDEALQAYLDVLYGRLGANPDSSQPEYLWFARAGAEAAKIQEKRGDFKGALAIYRNDLRNRHFLWSEQ
;
A
#
# COMPACT_ATOMS: atom_id res chain seq x y z
N GLY A 1 13.31 2.34 21.75
CA GLY A 1 14.68 2.85 21.96
C GLY A 1 15.63 1.73 22.31
N GLU A 2 15.41 1.07 23.45
CA GLU A 2 16.27 0.00 23.96
C GLU A 2 16.45 -1.19 22.99
N ALA A 3 15.37 -1.65 22.35
CA ALA A 3 15.44 -2.72 21.35
C ALA A 3 16.35 -2.38 20.15
N LEU A 4 16.25 -1.16 19.61
CA LEU A 4 17.12 -0.68 18.53
C LEU A 4 18.60 -0.74 18.95
N THR A 5 18.91 -0.23 20.14
CA THR A 5 20.28 -0.24 20.67
C THR A 5 20.79 -1.67 20.84
N ALA A 6 20.00 -2.54 21.46
CA ALA A 6 20.37 -3.93 21.73
C ALA A 6 20.65 -4.71 20.44
N PHE A 7 19.76 -4.62 19.44
CA PHE A 7 19.95 -5.30 18.16
C PHE A 7 21.16 -4.75 17.39
N ARG A 8 21.36 -3.43 17.39
CA ARG A 8 22.51 -2.82 16.73
C ARG A 8 23.82 -3.25 17.38
N GLU A 9 23.89 -3.26 18.71
CA GLU A 9 25.07 -3.71 19.44
C GLU A 9 25.36 -5.19 19.19
N MET A 10 24.32 -6.03 19.15
CA MET A 10 24.47 -7.46 18.84
C MET A 10 25.11 -7.65 17.46
N ALA A 11 24.57 -6.99 16.42
CA ALA A 11 25.11 -7.07 15.07
C ALA A 11 26.56 -6.55 14.97
N GLN A 12 26.90 -5.49 15.72
CA GLN A 12 28.25 -4.92 15.73
C GLN A 12 29.27 -5.79 16.48
N LYS A 13 28.87 -6.36 17.63
CA LYS A 13 29.75 -7.19 18.47
C LYS A 13 29.94 -8.58 17.91
N PHE A 14 28.94 -9.13 17.22
CA PHE A 14 28.93 -10.49 16.71
C PHE A 14 28.56 -10.55 15.21
N PRO A 15 29.34 -9.92 14.31
CA PRO A 15 28.99 -9.78 12.89
C PRO A 15 29.01 -11.10 12.10
N GLN A 16 29.64 -12.16 12.63
CA GLN A 16 29.65 -13.49 12.02
C GLN A 16 28.63 -14.45 12.65
N ASP A 17 27.89 -13.99 13.65
CA ASP A 17 26.86 -14.80 14.29
C ASP A 17 25.71 -15.08 13.29
N PRO A 18 25.14 -16.29 13.26
CA PRO A 18 23.99 -16.60 12.41
C PRO A 18 22.78 -15.67 12.61
N LEU A 19 22.69 -14.99 13.75
CA LEU A 19 21.64 -14.03 14.08
C LEU A 19 22.02 -12.57 13.77
N ALA A 20 23.24 -12.28 13.28
CA ALA A 20 23.67 -10.92 12.97
C ALA A 20 22.75 -10.23 11.95
N ASP A 21 22.36 -10.94 10.88
CA ASP A 21 21.42 -10.46 9.87
C ASP A 21 20.03 -10.18 10.45
N ASN A 22 19.55 -11.07 11.34
CA ASN A 22 18.29 -10.87 12.06
C ASN A 22 18.37 -9.62 12.93
N ALA A 23 19.47 -9.44 13.67
CA ALA A 23 19.68 -8.27 14.50
C ALA A 23 19.70 -6.97 13.66
N LEU A 24 20.37 -6.95 12.50
CA LEU A 24 20.32 -5.79 11.60
C LEU A 24 18.90 -5.51 11.08
N TYR A 25 18.16 -6.56 10.70
CA TYR A 25 16.80 -6.43 10.20
C TYR A 25 15.85 -5.88 11.28
N TYR A 26 15.88 -6.46 12.49
CA TYR A 26 15.04 -6.00 13.61
C TYR A 26 15.48 -4.64 14.15
N ALA A 27 16.77 -4.29 14.07
CA ALA A 27 17.24 -2.93 14.32
C ALA A 27 16.60 -1.96 13.32
N GLY A 28 16.60 -2.29 12.02
CA GLY A 28 15.96 -1.47 10.98
C GLY A 28 14.47 -1.26 11.23
N LEU A 29 13.73 -2.34 11.55
CA LEU A 29 12.31 -2.26 11.91
C LEU A 29 12.09 -1.40 13.17
N SER A 30 12.95 -1.55 14.17
CA SER A 30 12.89 -0.75 15.40
C SER A 30 13.16 0.73 15.14
N ALA A 31 14.11 1.06 14.25
CA ALA A 31 14.38 2.44 13.85
C ALA A 31 13.17 3.06 13.14
N LEU A 32 12.54 2.31 12.23
CA LEU A 32 11.34 2.77 11.54
C LEU A 32 10.17 3.00 12.50
N ALA A 33 9.94 2.09 13.45
CA ALA A 33 8.91 2.23 14.48
C ALA A 33 9.15 3.43 15.41
N LEU A 34 10.40 3.87 15.57
CA LEU A 34 10.76 5.06 16.36
C LEU A 34 10.72 6.36 15.53
N GLY A 35 10.30 6.31 14.26
CA GLY A 35 10.24 7.48 13.40
C GLY A 35 11.60 7.93 12.87
N ASN A 36 12.58 7.03 12.80
CA ASN A 36 13.92 7.29 12.26
C ASN A 36 14.12 6.54 10.92
N PRO A 37 13.44 6.94 9.84
CA PRO A 37 13.44 6.18 8.59
C PRO A 37 14.80 6.17 7.88
N GLU A 38 15.61 7.23 8.01
CA GLU A 38 16.95 7.27 7.42
C GLU A 38 17.87 6.22 8.05
N GLU A 39 17.78 6.04 9.37
CA GLU A 39 18.52 5.01 10.08
C GLU A 39 18.03 3.61 9.70
N ALA A 40 16.71 3.43 9.57
CA ALA A 40 16.13 2.18 9.11
C ALA A 40 16.68 1.79 7.72
N ILE A 41 16.72 2.74 6.77
CA ILE A 41 17.28 2.52 5.43
C ILE A 41 18.75 2.09 5.52
N ARG A 42 19.58 2.76 6.34
CA ARG A 42 20.99 2.37 6.53
C ARG A 42 21.11 0.95 7.05
N LEU A 43 20.30 0.58 8.04
CA LEU A 43 20.31 -0.75 8.65
C LEU A 43 19.87 -1.83 7.65
N PHE A 44 18.80 -1.62 6.89
CA PHE A 44 18.36 -2.58 5.86
C PHE A 44 19.39 -2.76 4.75
N ARG A 45 20.06 -1.67 4.33
CA ARG A 45 21.14 -1.72 3.34
C ARG A 45 22.37 -2.47 3.82
N SER A 46 22.64 -2.47 5.12
CA SER A 46 23.78 -3.16 5.71
C SER A 46 23.67 -4.68 5.71
N LEU A 47 22.48 -5.24 5.45
CA LEU A 47 22.33 -6.69 5.30
C LEU A 47 23.10 -7.19 4.07
N PRO A 48 23.87 -8.30 4.21
CA PRO A 48 24.54 -8.95 3.09
C PRO A 48 23.57 -9.34 1.96
N GLU A 49 24.03 -9.29 0.71
CA GLU A 49 23.21 -9.66 -0.47
C GLU A 49 22.77 -11.12 -0.46
N ASN A 50 23.55 -12.02 0.14
CA ASN A 50 23.22 -13.44 0.30
C ASN A 50 22.36 -13.75 1.54
N SER A 51 21.97 -12.73 2.32
CA SER A 51 21.13 -12.92 3.49
C SER A 51 19.75 -13.47 3.10
N ALA A 52 19.24 -14.43 3.88
CA ALA A 52 17.87 -14.92 3.72
C ALA A 52 16.83 -13.79 3.93
N LEU A 53 17.16 -12.78 4.73
CA LEU A 53 16.31 -11.62 5.00
C LEU A 53 16.45 -10.50 3.96
N ARG A 54 17.28 -10.67 2.93
CA ARG A 54 17.56 -9.60 1.97
C ARG A 54 16.29 -9.11 1.29
N THR A 55 15.40 -10.01 0.87
CA THR A 55 14.15 -9.60 0.22
C THR A 55 13.24 -8.81 1.17
N ASP A 56 13.07 -9.29 2.41
CA ASP A 56 12.24 -8.64 3.42
C ASP A 56 12.80 -7.28 3.83
N ALA A 57 14.12 -7.19 3.99
CA ALA A 57 14.82 -5.93 4.25
C ALA A 57 14.64 -4.93 3.10
N ARG A 58 14.64 -5.39 1.84
CA ARG A 58 14.39 -4.51 0.67
C ARG A 58 12.94 -4.04 0.61
N LEU A 59 11.97 -4.87 1.00
CA LEU A 59 10.57 -4.45 1.14
C LEU A 59 10.42 -3.39 2.25
N ALA A 60 11.02 -3.65 3.42
CA ALA A 60 11.02 -2.72 4.54
C ALA A 60 11.79 -1.42 4.23
N GLU A 61 12.82 -1.48 3.38
CA GLU A 61 13.53 -0.30 2.87
C GLU A 61 12.62 0.59 2.02
N ILE A 62 11.75 0.01 1.18
CA ILE A 62 10.74 0.80 0.44
C ILE A 62 9.80 1.50 1.42
N ASP A 63 9.34 0.79 2.46
CA ASP A 63 8.46 1.35 3.48
C ASP A 63 9.15 2.48 4.29
N ALA A 64 10.44 2.32 4.58
CA ALA A 64 11.25 3.37 5.21
C ALA A 64 11.49 4.57 4.29
N CYS A 65 11.78 4.35 3.00
CA CYS A 65 11.86 5.40 1.99
C CYS A 65 10.55 6.22 1.93
N ARG A 66 9.39 5.54 1.97
CA ARG A 66 8.08 6.22 2.02
C ARG A 66 7.91 7.07 3.27
N ALA A 67 8.36 6.58 4.43
CA ALA A 67 8.31 7.31 5.69
C ALA A 67 9.26 8.53 5.69
N ALA A 68 10.41 8.45 5.00
CA ALA A 68 11.33 9.58 4.80
C ALA A 68 10.87 10.57 3.71
N GLY A 69 9.79 10.26 2.96
CA GLY A 69 9.37 11.03 1.79
C GLY A 69 10.22 10.79 0.53
N ASP A 70 11.19 9.88 0.58
CA ASP A 70 12.00 9.44 -0.56
C ASP A 70 11.26 8.41 -1.42
N TYR A 71 10.14 8.81 -2.00
CA TYR A 71 9.34 7.95 -2.86
C TYR A 71 10.09 7.49 -4.12
N ALA A 72 11.01 8.32 -4.63
CA ALA A 72 11.83 8.01 -5.80
C ALA A 72 12.82 6.88 -5.49
N GLY A 73 13.50 6.92 -4.34
CA GLY A 73 14.36 5.83 -3.87
C GLY A 73 13.57 4.52 -3.69
N GLY A 74 12.40 4.59 -3.06
CA GLY A 74 11.50 3.44 -2.93
C GLY A 74 11.08 2.83 -4.27
N LEU A 75 10.81 3.66 -5.29
CA LEU A 75 10.49 3.20 -6.64
C LEU A 75 11.63 2.45 -7.32
N LEU A 76 12.86 2.94 -7.18
CA LEU A 76 14.03 2.27 -7.75
C LEU A 76 14.19 0.85 -7.18
N ILE A 77 13.98 0.71 -5.87
CA ILE A 77 14.03 -0.59 -5.19
C ILE A 77 12.92 -1.50 -5.71
N ALA A 78 11.68 -1.01 -5.75
CA ALA A 78 10.53 -1.78 -6.21
C ALA A 78 10.71 -2.28 -7.66
N ASN A 79 11.18 -1.42 -8.57
CA ASN A 79 11.43 -1.78 -9.96
C ASN A 79 12.51 -2.85 -10.10
N SER A 80 13.59 -2.76 -9.32
CA SER A 80 14.64 -3.78 -9.27
C SER A 80 14.09 -5.13 -8.80
N LEU A 81 13.27 -5.15 -7.74
CA LEU A 81 12.67 -6.38 -7.22
C LEU A 81 11.63 -7.01 -8.16
N LEU A 82 11.00 -6.22 -9.02
CA LEU A 82 9.97 -6.68 -9.98
C LEU A 82 10.53 -7.21 -11.29
N ALA A 83 11.80 -6.92 -11.64
CA ALA A 83 12.37 -7.24 -12.95
C ALA A 83 12.22 -8.71 -13.39
N ASN A 84 12.20 -9.64 -12.42
CA ASN A 84 12.09 -11.09 -12.67
C ASN A 84 10.85 -11.70 -11.99
N ARG A 85 9.79 -10.91 -11.75
CA ARG A 85 8.57 -11.38 -11.08
C ARG A 85 7.35 -11.20 -11.97
N ALA A 86 6.44 -12.15 -11.88
CA ALA A 86 5.24 -12.19 -12.72
C ALA A 86 3.97 -11.86 -11.91
N PRO A 87 2.93 -11.26 -12.53
CA PRO A 87 1.68 -10.90 -11.84
C PRO A 87 0.92 -12.04 -11.18
N ASN A 88 1.23 -13.30 -11.45
CA ASN A 88 0.63 -14.47 -10.80
C ASN A 88 1.38 -14.92 -9.53
N GLN A 89 2.40 -14.19 -9.08
CA GLN A 89 3.19 -14.50 -7.90
C GLN A 89 2.82 -13.56 -6.75
N ARG A 90 2.57 -14.08 -5.55
CA ARG A 90 2.26 -13.25 -4.36
C ARG A 90 3.32 -12.17 -4.08
N PRO A 91 4.63 -12.43 -4.18
CA PRO A 91 5.64 -11.39 -4.02
C PRO A 91 5.52 -10.24 -5.02
N TRP A 92 5.09 -10.50 -6.26
CA TRP A 92 4.87 -9.44 -7.25
C TRP A 92 3.77 -8.47 -6.78
N VAL A 93 2.70 -9.00 -6.19
CA VAL A 93 1.60 -8.20 -5.65
C VAL A 93 2.10 -7.31 -4.50
N GLU A 94 2.81 -7.87 -3.53
CA GLU A 94 3.37 -7.14 -2.39
C GLU A 94 4.30 -5.99 -2.77
N ILE A 95 5.17 -6.21 -3.76
CA ILE A 95 6.07 -5.17 -4.25
C ILE A 95 5.30 -4.13 -5.06
N SER A 96 4.36 -4.56 -5.89
CA SER A 96 3.56 -3.65 -6.74
C SER A 96 2.66 -2.74 -5.92
N LYS A 97 2.15 -3.18 -4.76
CA LYS A 97 1.41 -2.33 -3.82
C LYS A 97 2.29 -1.19 -3.28
N ARG A 98 3.51 -1.51 -2.85
CA ARG A 98 4.48 -0.51 -2.38
C ARG A 98 4.89 0.45 -3.50
N ARG A 99 5.10 -0.08 -4.71
CA ARG A 99 5.36 0.72 -5.92
C ARG A 99 4.21 1.70 -6.17
N LEU A 100 2.98 1.19 -6.26
CA LEU A 100 1.77 1.98 -6.47
C LEU A 100 1.66 3.13 -5.49
N ALA A 101 1.91 2.85 -4.21
CA ALA A 101 1.81 3.85 -3.18
C ALA A 101 2.94 4.91 -3.26
N CYS A 102 4.11 4.60 -3.82
CA CYS A 102 5.14 5.59 -4.14
C CYS A 102 4.80 6.41 -5.40
N GLU A 103 4.28 5.77 -6.45
CA GLU A 103 3.83 6.45 -7.68
C GLU A 103 2.72 7.47 -7.35
N PHE A 104 1.74 7.05 -6.55
CA PHE A 104 0.66 7.93 -6.11
C PHE A 104 1.19 9.13 -5.30
N ALA A 105 2.13 8.92 -4.38
CA ALA A 105 2.68 9.99 -3.56
C ALA A 105 3.46 11.03 -4.39
N LEU A 106 4.23 10.59 -5.39
CA LEU A 106 4.91 11.46 -6.36
C LEU A 106 3.93 12.19 -7.30
N GLY A 107 2.72 11.67 -7.44
CA GLY A 107 1.66 12.25 -8.25
C GLY A 107 1.29 13.69 -7.89
N ASN A 108 1.55 14.12 -6.64
CA ASN A 108 1.33 15.50 -6.21
C ASN A 108 2.23 16.51 -6.95
N THR A 109 3.40 16.09 -7.45
CA THR A 109 4.37 16.95 -8.15
C THR A 109 4.61 16.51 -9.60
N ASP A 110 4.34 15.25 -9.93
CA ASP A 110 4.51 14.69 -11.27
C ASP A 110 3.22 13.99 -11.75
N ARG A 111 2.50 14.61 -12.68
CA ARG A 111 1.31 14.00 -13.30
C ARG A 111 1.61 12.68 -14.01
N GLY A 112 2.84 12.49 -14.51
CA GLY A 112 3.27 11.22 -15.09
C GLY A 112 3.31 10.09 -14.07
N SER A 113 3.57 10.40 -12.79
CA SER A 113 3.51 9.44 -11.70
C SER A 113 2.07 8.98 -11.41
N LEU A 114 1.07 9.86 -11.57
CA LEU A 114 -0.34 9.47 -11.44
C LEU A 114 -0.77 8.51 -12.55
N GLU A 115 -0.35 8.74 -13.79
CA GLU A 115 -0.63 7.79 -14.89
C GLU A 115 0.01 6.42 -14.63
N ARG A 116 1.26 6.41 -14.13
CA ARG A 116 1.90 5.14 -13.70
C ARG A 116 1.14 4.45 -12.58
N ALA A 117 0.67 5.21 -11.57
CA ALA A 117 -0.15 4.68 -10.48
C ALA A 117 -1.44 4.02 -11.01
N VAL A 118 -2.13 4.65 -11.98
CA VAL A 118 -3.31 4.06 -12.63
C VAL A 118 -2.95 2.73 -13.31
N VAL A 119 -1.86 2.68 -14.09
CA VAL A 119 -1.41 1.47 -14.79
C VAL A 119 -1.02 0.35 -13.81
N THR A 120 -0.30 0.68 -12.74
CA THR A 120 0.09 -0.29 -11.70
C THR A 120 -1.14 -0.83 -10.98
N ALA A 121 -2.09 0.03 -10.61
CA ALA A 121 -3.32 -0.39 -9.98
C ALA A 121 -4.14 -1.32 -10.89
N GLU A 122 -4.28 -1.01 -12.17
CA GLU A 122 -4.96 -1.89 -13.13
C GLU A 122 -4.30 -3.26 -13.26
N SER A 123 -2.97 -3.32 -13.16
CA SER A 123 -2.22 -4.57 -13.17
C SER A 123 -2.48 -5.40 -11.91
N LEU A 124 -2.58 -4.76 -10.74
CA LEU A 124 -2.96 -5.39 -9.47
C LEU A 124 -4.40 -5.93 -9.52
N LEU A 125 -5.34 -5.18 -10.07
CA LEU A 125 -6.75 -5.61 -10.21
C LEU A 125 -6.89 -6.88 -11.07
N LYS A 126 -6.03 -7.02 -12.09
CA LYS A 126 -6.02 -8.18 -13.01
C LYS A 126 -5.18 -9.35 -12.50
N SER A 127 -4.40 -9.17 -11.43
CA SER A 127 -3.55 -10.23 -10.90
C SER A 127 -4.39 -11.37 -10.31
N PRO A 128 -4.12 -12.63 -10.69
CA PRO A 128 -4.77 -13.79 -10.07
C PRO A 128 -4.21 -14.09 -8.67
N ALA A 129 -3.07 -13.50 -8.30
CA ALA A 129 -2.46 -13.65 -6.97
C ALA A 129 -2.88 -12.57 -5.98
N ALA A 130 -3.59 -11.53 -6.44
CA ALA A 130 -4.12 -10.47 -5.59
C ALA A 130 -5.45 -10.91 -4.96
N ASP A 131 -5.52 -10.80 -3.63
CA ASP A 131 -6.75 -11.04 -2.87
C ASP A 131 -7.71 -9.83 -2.94
N ALA A 132 -8.88 -9.95 -2.30
CA ALA A 132 -9.88 -8.88 -2.28
C ALA A 132 -9.34 -7.59 -1.65
N ALA A 133 -8.55 -7.69 -0.58
CA ALA A 133 -8.00 -6.54 0.12
C ALA A 133 -6.97 -5.81 -0.76
N ASP A 134 -6.09 -6.54 -1.43
CA ASP A 134 -5.13 -6.00 -2.39
C ASP A 134 -5.83 -5.25 -3.53
N LYS A 135 -6.91 -5.82 -4.05
CA LYS A 135 -7.68 -5.22 -5.15
C LYS A 135 -8.47 -3.99 -4.71
N ASN A 136 -9.06 -4.02 -3.52
CA ASN A 136 -9.79 -2.88 -2.96
C ASN A 136 -8.85 -1.69 -2.69
N GLU A 137 -7.66 -1.94 -2.14
CA GLU A 137 -6.63 -0.92 -1.95
C GLU A 137 -6.18 -0.33 -3.30
N ALA A 138 -5.85 -1.20 -4.28
CA ALA A 138 -5.44 -0.76 -5.61
C ALA A 138 -6.54 0.04 -6.34
N GLY A 139 -7.79 -0.42 -6.26
CA GLY A 139 -8.95 0.25 -6.85
C GLY A 139 -9.19 1.64 -6.25
N PHE A 140 -9.03 1.78 -4.92
CA PHE A 140 -9.13 3.08 -4.26
C PHE A 140 -8.04 4.05 -4.70
N ILE A 141 -6.77 3.59 -4.74
CA ILE A 141 -5.65 4.43 -5.21
C ILE A 141 -5.81 4.79 -6.70
N ARG A 142 -6.34 3.89 -7.53
CA ARG A 142 -6.70 4.18 -8.93
C ARG A 142 -7.70 5.33 -9.00
N GLY A 143 -8.79 5.27 -8.23
CA GLY A 143 -9.79 6.33 -8.18
C GLY A 143 -9.19 7.68 -7.78
N ARG A 144 -8.37 7.69 -6.72
CA ARG A 144 -7.66 8.91 -6.26
C ARG A 144 -6.70 9.47 -7.31
N SER A 145 -6.01 8.60 -8.03
CA SER A 145 -5.08 9.00 -9.09
C SER A 145 -5.83 9.62 -10.26
N LEU A 146 -6.93 9.00 -10.70
CA LEU A 146 -7.79 9.50 -11.77
C LEU A 146 -8.43 10.84 -11.42
N GLU A 147 -8.86 11.00 -10.16
CA GLU A 147 -9.42 12.25 -9.67
C GLU A 147 -8.39 13.40 -9.73
N GLN A 148 -7.15 13.18 -9.26
CA GLN A 148 -6.07 14.16 -9.38
C GLN A 148 -5.66 14.44 -10.83
N LEU A 149 -5.88 13.47 -11.73
CA LEU A 149 -5.72 13.66 -13.17
C LEU A 149 -6.87 14.46 -13.80
N GLY A 150 -7.98 14.70 -13.08
CA GLY A 150 -9.18 15.36 -13.60
C GLY A 150 -10.12 14.43 -14.37
N ARG A 151 -9.89 13.12 -14.33
CA ARG A 151 -10.68 12.07 -15.00
C ARG A 151 -11.82 11.62 -14.09
N GLU A 152 -12.71 12.57 -13.75
CA GLU A 152 -13.71 12.39 -12.69
C GLU A 152 -14.68 11.22 -12.93
N ASP A 153 -15.10 10.97 -14.17
CA ASP A 153 -16.01 9.85 -14.49
C ASP A 153 -15.36 8.49 -14.21
N GLU A 154 -14.09 8.35 -14.60
CA GLU A 154 -13.33 7.12 -14.37
C GLU A 154 -12.98 6.96 -12.88
N ALA A 155 -12.72 8.06 -12.19
CA ALA A 155 -12.51 8.07 -10.74
C ALA A 155 -13.77 7.61 -9.99
N LEU A 156 -14.93 8.16 -10.34
CA LEU A 156 -16.22 7.75 -9.77
C LEU A 156 -16.47 6.26 -10.00
N GLN A 157 -16.26 5.77 -11.23
CA GLN A 157 -16.42 4.35 -11.52
C GLN A 157 -15.48 3.47 -10.68
N ALA A 158 -14.21 3.86 -10.56
CA ALA A 158 -13.23 3.12 -9.74
C ALA A 158 -13.66 3.05 -8.27
N TYR A 159 -14.17 4.14 -7.70
CA TYR A 159 -14.68 4.15 -6.33
C TYR A 159 -15.95 3.30 -6.17
N LEU A 160 -16.87 3.33 -7.13
CA LEU A 160 -18.08 2.51 -7.08
C LEU A 160 -17.74 1.01 -7.21
N ASP A 161 -16.73 0.65 -8.00
CA ASP A 161 -16.30 -0.75 -8.12
C ASP A 161 -15.74 -1.29 -6.80
N VAL A 162 -15.00 -0.47 -6.05
CA VAL A 162 -14.59 -0.79 -4.67
C VAL A 162 -15.81 -0.85 -3.75
N LEU A 163 -16.64 0.20 -3.68
CA LEU A 163 -17.79 0.29 -2.77
C LEU A 163 -18.78 -0.89 -2.91
N TYR A 164 -19.03 -1.34 -4.14
CA TYR A 164 -19.96 -2.43 -4.42
C TYR A 164 -19.29 -3.81 -4.47
N GLY A 165 -18.03 -3.94 -4.03
CA GLY A 165 -17.33 -5.23 -3.95
C GLY A 165 -17.12 -5.91 -5.30
N ARG A 166 -17.11 -5.16 -6.41
CA ARG A 166 -17.00 -5.71 -7.77
C ARG A 166 -15.61 -6.24 -8.11
N LEU A 167 -14.63 -5.95 -7.24
CA LEU A 167 -13.23 -6.33 -7.41
C LEU A 167 -12.89 -7.72 -6.81
N GLY A 168 -13.88 -8.38 -6.22
CA GLY A 168 -13.77 -9.71 -5.63
C GLY A 168 -14.27 -9.68 -4.20
N ALA A 169 -15.43 -10.30 -3.94
CA ALA A 169 -15.93 -10.53 -2.59
C ALA A 169 -15.43 -11.90 -2.12
N ASN A 170 -14.73 -11.97 -0.99
CA ASN A 170 -14.45 -13.24 -0.33
C ASN A 170 -15.30 -13.33 0.95
N PRO A 171 -16.34 -14.19 1.00
CA PRO A 171 -17.24 -14.29 2.16
C PRO A 171 -16.53 -14.60 3.49
N ASP A 172 -15.33 -15.20 3.42
CA ASP A 172 -14.54 -15.67 4.57
C ASP A 172 -13.41 -14.70 5.00
N SER A 173 -13.31 -13.49 4.43
CA SER A 173 -12.24 -12.57 4.83
C SER A 173 -12.49 -11.99 6.22
N SER A 174 -11.71 -12.44 7.21
CA SER A 174 -11.77 -12.03 8.62
C SER A 174 -11.22 -10.62 8.91
N GLN A 175 -11.18 -9.72 7.92
CA GLN A 175 -10.68 -8.35 8.04
C GLN A 175 -11.72 -7.38 7.44
N PRO A 176 -12.00 -6.23 8.07
CA PRO A 176 -13.09 -5.38 7.66
C PRO A 176 -12.78 -4.64 6.33
N GLU A 177 -13.19 -5.22 5.19
CA GLU A 177 -13.25 -4.57 3.86
C GLU A 177 -14.00 -3.22 3.90
N TYR A 178 -14.79 -3.02 4.96
CA TYR A 178 -15.48 -1.78 5.31
C TYR A 178 -14.62 -0.52 5.24
N LEU A 179 -13.32 -0.56 5.57
CA LEU A 179 -12.48 0.64 5.50
C LEU A 179 -12.37 1.17 4.07
N TRP A 180 -12.12 0.27 3.10
CA TRP A 180 -12.00 0.66 1.70
C TRP A 180 -13.35 1.04 1.10
N PHE A 181 -14.41 0.32 1.47
CA PHE A 181 -15.77 0.68 1.04
C PHE A 181 -16.19 2.05 1.56
N ALA A 182 -15.94 2.35 2.85
CA ALA A 182 -16.26 3.64 3.43
C ALA A 182 -15.44 4.78 2.80
N ARG A 183 -14.14 4.57 2.59
CA ARG A 183 -13.28 5.55 1.92
C ARG A 183 -13.74 5.80 0.49
N ALA A 184 -13.96 4.75 -0.30
CA ALA A 184 -14.40 4.86 -1.68
C ALA A 184 -15.80 5.47 -1.80
N GLY A 185 -16.74 5.07 -0.94
CA GLY A 185 -18.08 5.63 -0.88
C GLY A 185 -18.08 7.13 -0.55
N ALA A 186 -17.25 7.56 0.41
CA ALA A 186 -17.12 8.97 0.75
C ALA A 186 -16.59 9.81 -0.43
N GLU A 187 -15.56 9.34 -1.14
CA GLU A 187 -15.04 10.07 -2.31
C GLU A 187 -16.01 10.04 -3.49
N ALA A 188 -16.68 8.91 -3.75
CA ALA A 188 -17.71 8.80 -4.78
C ALA A 188 -18.89 9.77 -4.53
N ALA A 189 -19.34 9.87 -3.27
CA ALA A 189 -20.42 10.77 -2.90
C ALA A 189 -20.02 12.24 -3.08
N LYS A 190 -18.80 12.63 -2.70
CA LYS A 190 -18.28 13.99 -2.93
C LYS A 190 -18.22 14.36 -4.41
N ILE A 191 -17.81 13.43 -5.29
CA ILE A 191 -17.84 13.66 -6.74
C ILE A 191 -19.29 13.94 -7.19
N GLN A 192 -20.26 13.18 -6.71
CA GLN A 192 -21.68 13.39 -7.04
C GLN A 192 -22.23 14.72 -6.49
N GLU A 193 -21.86 15.12 -5.28
CA GLU A 193 -22.20 16.43 -4.72
C GLU A 193 -21.63 17.57 -5.56
N LYS A 194 -20.36 17.48 -5.96
CA LYS A 194 -19.70 18.47 -6.83
C LYS A 194 -20.43 18.62 -8.17
N ARG A 195 -21.01 17.54 -8.68
CA ARG A 195 -21.83 17.51 -9.91
C ARG A 195 -23.26 18.02 -9.70
N GLY A 196 -23.67 18.28 -8.47
CA GLY A 196 -25.05 18.63 -8.11
C GLY A 196 -26.02 17.45 -8.06
N ASP A 197 -25.53 16.20 -8.20
CA ASP A 197 -26.35 14.99 -8.05
C ASP A 197 -26.44 14.56 -6.58
N PHE A 198 -27.16 15.37 -5.80
CA PHE A 198 -27.40 15.09 -4.37
C PHE A 198 -28.20 13.79 -4.15
N LYS A 199 -29.02 13.37 -5.13
CA LYS A 199 -29.75 12.10 -5.04
C LYS A 199 -28.81 10.91 -5.14
N GLY A 200 -27.87 10.95 -6.09
CA GLY A 200 -26.80 9.98 -6.23
C GLY A 200 -25.91 9.91 -4.98
N ALA A 201 -25.49 11.06 -4.45
CA ALA A 201 -24.70 11.13 -3.22
C ALA A 201 -25.43 10.52 -2.02
N LEU A 202 -26.72 10.83 -1.83
CA LEU A 202 -27.54 10.26 -0.75
C LEU A 202 -27.70 8.73 -0.88
N ALA A 203 -27.83 8.21 -2.11
CA ALA A 203 -27.91 6.77 -2.33
C ALA A 203 -26.61 6.07 -1.89
N ILE A 204 -25.45 6.68 -2.16
CA ILE A 204 -24.14 6.18 -1.74
C ILE A 204 -24.01 6.22 -0.21
N TYR A 205 -24.33 7.36 0.44
CA TYR A 205 -24.25 7.47 1.91
C TYR A 205 -25.15 6.48 2.64
N ARG A 206 -26.37 6.23 2.12
CA ARG A 206 -27.28 5.24 2.69
C ARG A 206 -26.70 3.83 2.64
N ASN A 207 -25.97 3.50 1.58
CA ASN A 207 -25.30 2.21 1.46
C ASN A 207 -24.14 2.08 2.46
N ASP A 208 -23.33 3.13 2.62
CA ASP A 208 -22.24 3.16 3.60
C ASP A 208 -22.76 3.00 5.04
N LEU A 209 -23.83 3.71 5.40
CA LEU A 209 -24.47 3.59 6.72
C LEU A 209 -25.05 2.19 6.97
N ARG A 210 -25.64 1.56 5.95
CA ARG A 210 -26.16 0.19 6.05
C ARG A 210 -25.04 -0.83 6.31
N ASN A 211 -23.90 -0.67 5.63
CA ASN A 211 -22.72 -1.50 5.88
C ASN A 211 -22.15 -1.30 7.29
N ARG A 212 -22.28 -0.09 7.86
CA ARG A 212 -21.88 0.18 9.26
C ARG A 212 -22.88 -0.34 10.30
N HIS A 213 -24.18 -0.43 9.99
CA HIS A 213 -25.19 -0.91 10.93
C HIS A 213 -25.08 -2.41 11.26
N PHE A 214 -24.52 -3.22 10.36
CA PHE A 214 -24.18 -4.63 10.63
C PHE A 214 -23.23 -4.80 11.85
N LEU A 215 -22.46 -3.76 12.20
CA LEU A 215 -21.53 -3.78 13.33
C LEU A 215 -22.21 -3.62 14.70
N TRP A 216 -23.46 -3.14 14.75
CA TRP A 216 -24.17 -2.86 16.01
C TRP A 216 -25.27 -3.88 16.34
N SER A 217 -25.55 -4.82 15.42
CA SER A 217 -26.54 -5.89 15.62
C SER A 217 -25.92 -7.24 15.97
N GLU A 218 -24.58 -7.35 16.03
CA GLU A 218 -23.83 -8.55 16.44
C GLU A 218 -23.02 -8.29 17.73
N GLN A 219 -23.63 -7.63 18.72
CA GLN A 219 -23.25 -7.68 20.13
C GLN A 219 -24.45 -8.11 20.95
#